data_AF-C5DBG0-F1
#
_entry.id   AF-C5DBG0-F1
#
_cell.length_a   1.000
_cell.length_b   1.000
_cell.length_c   1.000
_cell.angle_alpha   90.00
_cell.angle_beta   90.00
_cell.angle_gamma   90.00
#
_symmetry.space_group_name_H-M   'P 1'
#
loop_
_entity.id
_entity.type
_entity.pdbx_description
1 polymer ?
#
loop_
_entity_poly.entity_id
_entity_poly.type
_entity_poly.pdbx_seq_one_letter_code
_entity_poly.pdbx_strand_id
1 'polypeptide(L)'
;MGLLATLGSGIAKNGIREPSVVAEKSFRAVPTKARCGVDLKVDRQGGVQPTKLKNEYVLRNIHVVGKGSNFERSAVQDYLSPFTSHQFARHKLPCAYNEDRARANFTALKKLKSSKNSETLLFSSSQQYVGEMIPLLVALTPQEVSTGHAKRNFRSEVFEEIPSIIDFTQNAESFANYVTLLTHSKFYYKKSSFLNGVIPKILRNILHPSNMKTMQFRDVGVFNDVIFFFSEKSDYATCRELFSQMKLEGVKPNTKTFNLMLRNALKNSHIRKSRHPLHDAVYYLRQMQHHEIKADAVTWVTCFNLLLEDMSRDVFLENMIKSNVPITPQLVLAVLSSNPLNSSQALKFLSEYSVPLNSKLFNFCIKKLLSEEKYEAAWAFVDHAHKNADFNLDHESLNAFLRRFAESGRLDLALLTFNTACKRYQISGNLHSFDMLFKALVRNGYTQNFPIVFEYLSRKRRRYARGVQIFSYWLSKAHSMVKFNMKHQVTEGDIEKAKSLLDSALWTSKGLRWKCWRESEQSQRKVFRYLGCIPTTVKAKTTHFIHDTSPEASAKKVKYKNRIRFLAIQNAMAKRIPYAHDRYRALKEELRHRGIM
;
A
#
# COMPACT_ATOMS: atom_id res chain seq x y z
N MET A 1 -34.81 -8.68 4.27
CA MET A 1 -34.69 -7.27 4.72
C MET A 1 -33.47 -6.66 4.05
N GLY A 2 -33.44 -5.37 3.74
CA GLY A 2 -32.24 -4.79 3.13
C GLY A 2 -31.05 -4.77 4.09
N LEU A 3 -29.84 -4.96 3.57
CA LEU A 3 -28.56 -5.06 4.31
C LEU A 3 -28.40 -4.12 5.50
N LEU A 4 -28.74 -2.85 5.32
CA LEU A 4 -28.61 -1.83 6.36
C LEU A 4 -29.60 -2.01 7.50
N ALA A 5 -30.84 -2.43 7.20
CA ALA A 5 -31.85 -2.69 8.22
C ALA A 5 -31.42 -3.90 9.08
N THR A 6 -30.90 -4.95 8.43
CA THR A 6 -30.36 -6.12 9.12
C THR A 6 -29.18 -5.74 10.03
N LEU A 7 -28.23 -4.93 9.52
CA LEU A 7 -27.11 -4.45 10.35
C LEU A 7 -27.59 -3.59 11.52
N GLY A 8 -28.51 -2.65 11.26
CA GLY A 8 -29.07 -1.75 12.27
C GLY A 8 -29.77 -2.50 13.40
N SER A 9 -30.63 -3.47 13.07
CA SER A 9 -31.26 -4.35 14.06
C SER A 9 -30.24 -5.16 14.86
N GLY A 10 -29.20 -5.69 14.19
CA GLY A 10 -28.10 -6.36 14.85
C GLY A 10 -27.36 -5.47 15.86
N ILE A 11 -27.06 -4.22 15.49
CA ILE A 11 -26.39 -3.25 16.37
C ILE A 11 -27.28 -2.91 17.56
N ALA A 12 -28.58 -2.64 17.33
CA ALA A 12 -29.53 -2.33 18.39
C ALA A 12 -29.67 -3.48 19.40
N LYS A 13 -29.59 -4.74 18.94
CA LYS A 13 -29.71 -5.92 19.80
C LYS A 13 -28.43 -6.26 20.55
N ASN A 14 -27.28 -6.23 19.88
CA ASN A 14 -26.03 -6.83 20.39
C ASN A 14 -24.93 -5.80 20.72
N GLY A 15 -25.14 -4.52 20.38
CA GLY A 15 -24.12 -3.48 20.45
C GLY A 15 -22.95 -3.71 19.49
N ILE A 16 -21.94 -2.84 19.60
CA ILE A 16 -20.70 -2.94 18.83
C ILE A 16 -19.58 -3.35 19.76
N ARG A 17 -18.81 -4.37 19.37
CA ARG A 17 -17.62 -4.82 20.12
C ARG A 17 -16.35 -4.45 19.38
N GLU A 18 -15.46 -3.73 20.04
CA GLU A 18 -14.16 -3.39 19.50
C GLU A 18 -13.13 -4.50 19.77
N PRO A 19 -12.19 -4.74 18.83
CA PRO A 19 -11.04 -5.59 19.11
C PRO A 19 -10.12 -4.95 20.14
N SER A 20 -9.66 -5.74 21.11
CA SER A 20 -8.71 -5.30 22.15
C SER A 20 -7.44 -4.72 21.51
N VAL A 21 -7.22 -3.41 21.68
CA VAL A 21 -6.00 -2.74 21.22
C VAL A 21 -4.92 -2.95 22.26
N VAL A 22 -4.17 -4.05 22.15
CA VAL A 22 -2.91 -4.17 22.90
C VAL A 22 -1.84 -3.43 22.12
N ALA A 23 -1.55 -2.19 22.51
CA ALA A 23 -0.40 -1.45 22.03
C ALA A 23 0.87 -2.08 22.64
N GLU A 24 1.42 -3.12 22.02
CA GLU A 24 2.79 -3.54 22.34
C GLU A 24 3.74 -2.35 22.15
N LYS A 25 4.61 -2.13 23.13
CA LYS A 25 5.62 -1.06 23.12
C LYS A 25 6.29 -1.06 21.76
N SER A 26 6.23 0.07 21.07
CA SER A 26 6.77 0.23 19.73
C SER A 26 8.19 -0.33 19.72
N PHE A 27 8.47 -1.33 18.88
CA PHE A 27 9.84 -1.78 18.64
C PHE A 27 10.59 -0.56 18.08
N ARG A 28 11.24 0.18 18.98
CA ARG A 28 12.26 1.14 18.59
C ARG A 28 13.30 0.28 17.91
N ALA A 29 13.55 0.54 16.64
CA ALA A 29 14.81 0.11 16.03
C ALA A 29 15.88 0.47 17.05
N VAL A 30 16.56 -0.53 17.61
CA VAL A 30 17.69 -0.32 18.50
C VAL A 30 18.56 0.70 17.78
N PRO A 31 18.88 1.85 18.39
CA PRO A 31 19.82 2.76 17.78
C PRO A 31 21.08 1.93 17.60
N THR A 32 21.41 1.58 16.35
CA THR A 32 22.71 1.06 16.03
C THR A 32 23.66 2.16 16.49
N LYS A 33 24.29 1.97 17.65
CA LYS A 33 25.52 2.66 18.03
C LYS A 33 26.64 2.19 17.09
N ALA A 34 26.42 2.31 15.79
CA ALA A 34 27.50 2.39 14.83
C ALA A 34 27.84 3.88 14.81
N ARG A 35 29.06 4.21 15.24
CA ARG A 35 29.64 5.55 15.25
C ARG A 35 29.10 6.39 14.09
N CYS A 36 28.19 7.32 14.37
CA CYS A 36 27.86 8.43 13.48
C CYS A 36 29.06 9.38 13.50
N GLY A 37 30.09 8.99 12.75
CA GLY A 37 31.35 9.72 12.61
C GLY A 37 32.06 9.34 11.31
N VAL A 38 31.31 8.86 10.32
CA VAL A 38 31.77 8.89 8.94
C VAL A 38 30.93 9.96 8.28
N ASP A 39 31.59 11.03 7.86
CA ASP A 39 31.00 12.03 6.99
C ASP A 39 30.01 11.37 6.04
N LEU A 40 28.82 11.97 5.91
CA LEU A 40 27.98 11.76 4.75
C LEU A 40 28.73 12.29 3.53
N LYS A 41 29.80 11.57 3.13
CA LYS A 41 30.17 11.48 1.74
C LYS A 41 28.93 10.94 1.07
N VAL A 42 28.17 11.85 0.48
CA VAL A 42 27.44 11.57 -0.75
C VAL A 42 28.35 10.61 -1.49
N ASP A 43 27.91 9.36 -1.63
CA ASP A 43 28.59 8.41 -2.50
C ASP A 43 28.68 9.12 -3.85
N ARG A 44 29.82 9.77 -4.10
CA ARG A 44 30.29 10.11 -5.43
C ARG A 44 30.48 8.73 -6.02
N GLN A 45 29.40 8.24 -6.62
CA GLN A 45 29.35 7.11 -7.53
C GLN A 45 30.55 6.18 -7.33
N GLY A 46 30.43 5.19 -6.44
CA GLY A 46 31.41 4.10 -6.35
C GLY A 46 31.83 3.74 -7.77
N GLY A 47 33.15 3.85 -8.02
CA GLY A 47 33.76 4.12 -9.33
C GLY A 47 32.85 3.84 -10.51
N VAL A 48 32.46 4.90 -11.24
CA VAL A 48 31.64 4.74 -12.45
C VAL A 48 32.44 3.89 -13.43
N GLN A 49 32.22 2.57 -13.39
CA GLN A 49 32.49 1.76 -14.57
C GLN A 49 31.72 2.44 -15.71
N PRO A 50 32.40 2.79 -16.82
CA PRO A 50 31.78 3.41 -17.96
C PRO A 50 30.44 2.75 -18.27
N THR A 51 29.38 3.53 -18.46
CA THR A 51 28.03 3.01 -18.76
C THR A 51 28.02 2.03 -19.93
N LYS A 52 29.01 2.10 -20.82
CA LYS A 52 29.28 1.13 -21.89
C LYS A 52 29.68 -0.25 -21.36
N LEU A 53 30.68 -0.34 -20.48
CA LEU A 53 31.12 -1.60 -19.86
C LEU A 53 30.00 -2.29 -19.08
N LYS A 54 29.19 -1.52 -18.35
CA LYS A 54 28.02 -2.07 -17.64
C LYS A 54 26.96 -2.60 -18.61
N ASN A 55 26.80 -1.96 -19.76
CA ASN A 55 25.89 -2.43 -20.80
C ASN A 55 26.38 -3.74 -21.40
N GLU A 56 27.66 -3.82 -21.74
CA GLU A 56 28.29 -5.03 -22.26
C GLU A 56 28.15 -6.19 -21.28
N TYR A 57 28.41 -5.95 -19.98
CA TYR A 57 28.22 -6.95 -18.94
C TYR A 57 26.77 -7.48 -18.88
N VAL A 58 25.77 -6.59 -18.92
CA VAL A 58 24.36 -7.00 -18.92
C VAL A 58 23.97 -7.73 -20.20
N LEU A 59 24.44 -7.28 -21.36
CA LEU A 59 24.16 -7.90 -22.66
C LEU A 59 24.74 -9.32 -22.73
N ARG A 60 25.99 -9.53 -22.29
CA ARG A 60 26.63 -10.86 -22.25
C ARG A 60 25.86 -11.84 -21.36
N ASN A 61 25.24 -11.35 -20.28
CA ASN A 61 24.53 -12.15 -19.28
C ASN A 61 23.01 -12.06 -19.39
N ILE A 62 22.45 -11.54 -20.48
CA ILE A 62 21.01 -11.34 -20.59
C ILE A 62 20.24 -12.67 -20.61
N HIS A 63 20.88 -13.75 -21.06
CA HIS A 63 20.29 -15.08 -21.10
C HIS A 63 20.00 -15.67 -19.70
N VAL A 64 20.69 -15.22 -18.64
CA VAL A 64 20.47 -15.70 -17.26
C VAL A 64 19.44 -14.87 -16.48
N VAL A 65 19.26 -13.59 -16.79
CA VAL A 65 18.37 -12.68 -16.01
C VAL A 65 17.29 -11.97 -16.83
N GLY A 66 17.35 -12.09 -18.16
CA GLY A 66 16.46 -11.44 -19.10
C GLY A 66 15.13 -12.16 -19.33
N LYS A 67 14.37 -11.67 -20.30
CA LYS A 67 13.09 -12.30 -20.68
C LYS A 67 13.38 -13.70 -21.21
N GLY A 68 12.68 -14.71 -20.68
CA GLY A 68 12.86 -16.11 -21.07
C GLY A 68 13.84 -16.91 -20.20
N SER A 69 14.66 -16.26 -19.36
CA SER A 69 15.64 -16.96 -18.52
C SER A 69 15.03 -17.79 -17.39
N ASN A 70 13.73 -17.59 -17.10
CA ASN A 70 13.03 -18.15 -15.96
C ASN A 70 13.69 -17.83 -14.58
N PHE A 71 14.60 -16.85 -14.48
CA PHE A 71 15.36 -16.51 -13.26
C PHE A 71 14.56 -16.59 -11.95
N GLU A 72 13.45 -15.85 -11.86
CA GLU A 72 12.62 -15.84 -10.64
C GLU A 72 11.94 -17.19 -10.38
N ARG A 73 11.61 -17.94 -11.44
CA ARG A 73 10.98 -19.27 -11.32
C ARG A 73 12.00 -20.33 -10.92
N SER A 74 13.21 -20.31 -11.50
CA SER A 74 14.32 -21.16 -11.06
C SER A 74 14.65 -20.91 -9.60
N ALA A 75 14.54 -19.66 -9.13
CA ALA A 75 14.72 -19.35 -7.72
C ALA A 75 13.67 -19.95 -6.79
N VAL A 76 12.42 -20.01 -7.24
CA VAL A 76 11.37 -20.71 -6.50
C VAL A 76 11.56 -22.22 -6.56
N GLN A 77 11.93 -22.77 -7.73
CA GLN A 77 12.15 -24.21 -7.89
C GLN A 77 13.25 -24.72 -6.94
N ASP A 78 14.36 -23.99 -6.86
CA ASP A 78 15.46 -24.24 -5.92
C ASP A 78 14.97 -24.21 -4.46
N TYR A 79 14.21 -23.19 -4.05
CA TYR A 79 13.62 -23.10 -2.71
C TYR A 79 12.71 -24.29 -2.37
N LEU A 80 11.93 -24.78 -3.35
CA LEU A 80 10.99 -25.88 -3.17
C LEU A 80 11.63 -27.26 -3.37
N SER A 81 12.89 -27.33 -3.83
CA SER A 81 13.59 -28.58 -4.12
C SER A 81 13.64 -29.56 -2.95
N PRO A 82 13.71 -29.14 -1.67
CA PRO A 82 13.71 -30.09 -0.55
C PRO A 82 12.37 -30.81 -0.36
N PHE A 83 11.29 -30.34 -0.98
CA PHE A 83 9.96 -30.93 -0.90
C PHE A 83 9.56 -31.74 -2.13
N THR A 84 10.49 -32.43 -2.80
CA THR A 84 10.22 -33.20 -4.04
C THR A 84 9.08 -34.21 -3.94
N SER A 85 8.83 -34.77 -2.75
CA SER A 85 7.72 -35.69 -2.47
C SER A 85 6.34 -35.04 -2.50
N HIS A 86 6.26 -33.71 -2.43
CA HIS A 86 5.02 -32.95 -2.39
C HIS A 86 4.78 -32.24 -3.72
N GLN A 87 3.55 -32.28 -4.24
CA GLN A 87 3.27 -31.69 -5.54
C GLN A 87 3.03 -30.17 -5.44
N PHE A 88 4.09 -29.37 -5.61
CA PHE A 88 3.96 -27.93 -5.79
C PHE A 88 3.89 -27.57 -7.28
N ALA A 89 2.93 -26.72 -7.67
CA ALA A 89 2.75 -26.31 -9.06
C ALA A 89 4.00 -25.64 -9.68
N ARG A 90 4.85 -25.01 -8.85
CA ARG A 90 6.09 -24.33 -9.26
C ARG A 90 7.34 -25.23 -9.23
N HIS A 91 7.21 -26.54 -8.98
CA HIS A 91 8.31 -27.50 -9.16
C HIS A 91 8.66 -27.74 -10.64
N LYS A 92 7.68 -27.62 -11.54
CA LYS A 92 7.86 -27.85 -12.98
C LYS A 92 8.10 -26.53 -13.73
N LEU A 93 9.13 -26.52 -14.57
CA LEU A 93 9.40 -25.46 -15.56
C LEU A 93 9.13 -26.01 -16.98
N PRO A 94 8.36 -25.31 -17.83
CA PRO A 94 7.56 -24.11 -17.57
C PRO A 94 6.21 -24.42 -16.90
N CYS A 95 5.80 -23.60 -15.93
CA CYS A 95 4.42 -23.59 -15.45
C CYS A 95 3.55 -22.81 -16.45
N ALA A 96 2.79 -23.52 -17.28
CA ALA A 96 1.95 -22.93 -18.32
C ALA A 96 0.79 -22.15 -17.69
N TYR A 97 0.86 -20.82 -17.72
CA TYR A 97 -0.25 -19.96 -17.35
C TYR A 97 -1.12 -19.74 -18.59
N ASN A 98 -2.36 -20.24 -18.58
CA ASN A 98 -3.29 -20.07 -19.68
C ASN A 98 -3.85 -18.64 -19.68
N GLU A 99 -3.16 -17.74 -20.38
CA GLU A 99 -3.52 -16.32 -20.47
C GLU A 99 -4.91 -16.11 -21.09
N ASP A 100 -5.26 -16.90 -22.10
CA ASP A 100 -6.50 -16.73 -22.85
C ASP A 100 -7.72 -17.09 -22.01
N ARG A 101 -7.68 -18.23 -21.30
CA ARG A 101 -8.72 -18.61 -20.34
C ARG A 101 -8.87 -17.56 -19.23
N ALA A 102 -7.76 -17.05 -18.70
CA ALA A 102 -7.82 -16.01 -17.67
C ALA A 102 -8.43 -14.69 -18.19
N ARG A 103 -8.12 -14.31 -19.44
CA ARG A 103 -8.71 -13.14 -20.11
C ARG A 103 -10.21 -13.34 -20.40
N ALA A 104 -10.60 -14.52 -20.88
CA ALA A 104 -11.99 -14.87 -21.14
C ALA A 104 -12.83 -14.78 -19.86
N ASN A 105 -12.38 -15.41 -18.77
CA ASN A 105 -13.05 -15.35 -17.47
C ASN A 105 -13.18 -13.92 -16.93
N PHE A 106 -12.10 -13.13 -17.01
CA PHE A 106 -12.14 -11.73 -16.57
C PHE A 106 -13.16 -10.91 -17.37
N THR A 107 -13.21 -11.13 -18.69
CA THR A 107 -14.14 -10.43 -19.58
C THR A 107 -15.58 -10.86 -19.31
N ALA A 108 -15.82 -12.16 -19.11
CA ALA A 108 -17.12 -12.70 -18.74
C ALA A 108 -17.63 -12.09 -17.43
N LEU A 109 -16.79 -12.07 -16.37
CA LEU A 109 -17.15 -11.48 -15.08
C LEU A 109 -17.40 -9.97 -15.18
N LYS A 110 -16.63 -9.24 -16.01
CA LYS A 110 -16.87 -7.83 -16.26
C LYS A 110 -18.21 -7.59 -16.96
N LYS A 111 -18.53 -8.38 -17.99
CA LYS A 111 -19.82 -8.30 -18.70
C LYS A 111 -20.99 -8.61 -17.77
N LEU A 112 -20.84 -9.62 -16.92
CA LEU A 112 -21.84 -10.06 -15.97
C LEU A 112 -22.14 -8.96 -14.93
N LYS A 113 -21.11 -8.26 -14.42
CA LYS A 113 -21.29 -7.11 -13.52
C LYS A 113 -21.98 -5.89 -14.15
N SER A 114 -21.94 -5.76 -15.47
CA SER A 114 -22.54 -4.62 -16.18
C SER A 114 -23.93 -4.90 -16.75
N SER A 115 -24.46 -6.11 -16.60
CA SER A 115 -25.76 -6.48 -17.15
C SER A 115 -26.91 -5.96 -16.29
N LYS A 116 -28.09 -5.77 -16.90
CA LYS A 116 -29.30 -5.34 -16.18
C LYS A 116 -29.76 -6.37 -15.12
N ASN A 117 -29.56 -7.67 -15.38
CA ASN A 117 -29.87 -8.77 -14.46
C ASN A 117 -28.63 -9.24 -13.70
N SER A 118 -27.69 -8.33 -13.43
CA SER A 118 -26.39 -8.68 -12.85
C SER A 118 -26.51 -9.35 -11.49
N GLU A 119 -27.41 -8.89 -10.62
CA GLU A 119 -27.62 -9.49 -9.29
C GLU A 119 -28.10 -10.95 -9.38
N THR A 120 -29.10 -11.23 -10.21
CA THR A 120 -29.67 -12.59 -10.34
C THR A 120 -28.65 -13.56 -10.96
N LEU A 121 -27.87 -13.10 -11.94
CA LEU A 121 -26.82 -13.89 -12.57
C LEU A 121 -25.58 -14.09 -11.67
N LEU A 122 -25.23 -13.09 -10.86
CA LEU A 122 -24.17 -13.23 -9.86
C LEU A 122 -24.60 -14.24 -8.80
N PHE A 123 -25.83 -14.08 -8.28
CA PHE A 123 -26.41 -14.97 -7.30
C PHE A 123 -26.44 -16.42 -7.80
N SER A 124 -26.94 -16.70 -9.00
CA SER A 124 -26.96 -18.07 -9.52
C SER A 124 -25.56 -18.70 -9.64
N SER A 125 -24.54 -17.88 -9.91
CA SER A 125 -23.14 -18.33 -9.99
C SER A 125 -22.46 -18.52 -8.62
N SER A 126 -22.92 -17.81 -7.59
CA SER A 126 -22.36 -17.83 -6.24
C SER A 126 -23.16 -18.71 -5.26
N GLN A 127 -24.43 -19.01 -5.55
CA GLN A 127 -25.39 -19.64 -4.65
C GLN A 127 -24.87 -20.95 -4.08
N GLN A 128 -24.30 -21.83 -4.92
CA GLN A 128 -23.70 -23.09 -4.43
C GLN A 128 -22.59 -22.82 -3.41
N TYR A 129 -21.69 -21.89 -3.70
CA TYR A 129 -20.58 -21.56 -2.80
C TYR A 129 -21.07 -20.90 -1.51
N VAL A 130 -22.08 -20.04 -1.57
CA VAL A 130 -22.69 -19.43 -0.39
C VAL A 130 -23.39 -20.49 0.47
N GLY A 131 -24.12 -21.41 -0.18
CA GLY A 131 -24.76 -22.56 0.46
C GLY A 131 -23.77 -23.53 1.11
N GLU A 132 -22.55 -23.66 0.61
CA GLU A 132 -21.48 -24.42 1.27
C GLU A 132 -20.76 -23.60 2.37
N MET A 133 -20.53 -22.31 2.13
CA MET A 133 -19.72 -21.46 3.00
C MET A 133 -20.42 -21.15 4.33
N ILE A 134 -21.72 -20.85 4.31
CA ILE A 134 -22.47 -20.48 5.51
C ILE A 134 -22.50 -21.64 6.53
N PRO A 135 -22.91 -22.87 6.17
CA PRO A 135 -22.91 -23.99 7.12
C PRO A 135 -21.53 -24.30 7.69
N LEU A 136 -20.48 -24.22 6.87
CA LEU A 136 -19.10 -24.38 7.33
C LEU A 136 -18.74 -23.33 8.38
N LEU A 137 -19.03 -22.05 8.11
CA LEU A 137 -18.74 -20.98 9.06
C LEU A 137 -19.54 -21.13 10.36
N VAL A 138 -20.82 -21.48 10.28
CA VAL A 138 -21.65 -21.76 11.47
C VAL A 138 -21.02 -22.87 12.31
N ALA A 139 -20.63 -23.99 11.69
CA ALA A 139 -19.98 -25.10 12.39
C ALA A 139 -18.60 -24.74 13.00
N LEU A 140 -17.86 -23.83 12.35
CA LEU A 140 -16.56 -23.35 12.82
C LEU A 140 -16.65 -22.28 13.91
N THR A 141 -17.84 -21.69 14.12
CA THR A 141 -18.01 -20.56 15.03
C THR A 141 -18.13 -21.07 16.48
N PRO A 142 -17.24 -20.63 17.39
CA PRO A 142 -17.33 -20.99 18.80
C PRO A 142 -18.46 -20.22 19.50
N GLN A 143 -18.84 -20.63 20.71
CA GLN A 143 -19.86 -19.93 21.51
C GLN A 143 -19.43 -18.49 21.83
N GLU A 144 -18.16 -18.30 22.24
CA GLU A 144 -17.55 -17.00 22.43
C GLU A 144 -16.62 -16.67 21.26
N VAL A 145 -17.09 -15.79 20.38
CA VAL A 145 -16.34 -15.42 19.17
C VAL A 145 -15.40 -14.26 19.45
N SER A 146 -14.11 -14.48 19.23
CA SER A 146 -13.10 -13.42 19.28
C SER A 146 -13.37 -12.34 18.23
N THR A 147 -13.19 -11.07 18.62
CA THR A 147 -13.28 -9.89 17.73
C THR A 147 -12.05 -9.73 16.83
N GLY A 148 -11.07 -10.63 16.96
CA GLY A 148 -9.86 -10.71 16.14
C GLY A 148 -8.58 -10.61 16.97
N HIS A 149 -7.46 -10.43 16.27
CA HIS A 149 -6.13 -10.38 16.90
C HIS A 149 -5.72 -8.93 17.18
N ALA A 150 -4.96 -8.72 18.26
CA ALA A 150 -4.41 -7.41 18.60
C ALA A 150 -3.60 -6.82 17.44
N LYS A 151 -3.77 -5.51 17.18
CA LYS A 151 -3.01 -4.80 16.15
C LYS A 151 -1.68 -4.33 16.72
N ARG A 152 -0.59 -4.78 16.11
CA ARG A 152 0.75 -4.25 16.36
C ARG A 152 0.97 -2.98 15.54
N ASN A 153 1.48 -1.93 16.17
CA ASN A 153 1.78 -0.66 15.51
C ASN A 153 3.24 -0.61 15.07
N PHE A 154 3.46 -0.49 13.76
CA PHE A 154 4.79 -0.38 13.16
C PHE A 154 4.97 0.95 12.44
N ARG A 155 6.22 1.39 12.32
CA ARG A 155 6.57 2.53 11.46
C ARG A 155 6.32 2.13 10.00
N SER A 156 5.42 2.84 9.33
CA SER A 156 5.04 2.52 7.96
C SER A 156 6.17 2.75 6.95
N GLU A 157 6.93 3.83 7.11
CA GLU A 157 8.04 4.22 6.23
C GLU A 157 9.34 4.34 7.02
N VAL A 158 10.37 3.60 6.60
CA VAL A 158 11.71 3.59 7.20
C VAL A 158 12.74 3.96 6.12
N PHE A 159 13.62 4.90 6.43
CA PHE A 159 14.61 5.44 5.49
C PHE A 159 16.05 5.06 5.85
N GLU A 160 16.23 4.40 6.97
CA GLU A 160 17.49 3.82 7.42
C GLU A 160 17.75 2.45 6.78
N GLU A 161 18.99 1.96 6.92
CA GLU A 161 19.33 0.58 6.58
C GLU A 161 18.62 -0.40 7.52
N ILE A 162 18.44 -1.64 7.05
CA ILE A 162 17.89 -2.70 7.91
C ILE A 162 18.86 -3.02 9.06
N PRO A 163 18.36 -3.44 10.23
CA PRO A 163 19.23 -3.87 11.33
C PRO A 163 20.13 -5.03 10.92
N SER A 164 21.31 -5.12 11.53
CA SER A 164 22.22 -6.24 11.34
C SER A 164 21.57 -7.55 11.78
N ILE A 165 21.95 -8.65 11.13
CA ILE A 165 21.49 -9.99 11.47
C ILE A 165 22.10 -10.35 12.83
N ILE A 166 21.24 -10.57 13.82
CA ILE A 166 21.62 -10.97 15.18
C ILE A 166 21.91 -12.48 15.18
N ASP A 167 22.78 -12.94 16.07
CA ASP A 167 22.92 -14.36 16.34
C ASP A 167 21.65 -14.91 17.03
N PHE A 168 20.83 -15.61 16.25
CA PHE A 168 19.55 -16.15 16.70
C PHE A 168 19.71 -17.31 17.68
N THR A 169 20.91 -17.90 17.80
CA THR A 169 21.14 -19.07 18.66
C THR A 169 20.95 -18.75 20.15
N GLN A 170 21.08 -17.48 20.54
CA GLN A 170 21.01 -17.05 21.93
C GLN A 170 19.57 -16.72 22.40
N ASN A 171 18.65 -16.37 21.48
CA ASN A 171 17.30 -15.97 21.85
C ASN A 171 16.29 -16.16 20.69
N ALA A 172 15.37 -17.12 20.83
CA ALA A 172 14.30 -17.38 19.87
C ALA A 172 13.36 -16.17 19.64
N GLU A 173 13.07 -15.40 20.69
CA GLU A 173 12.23 -14.20 20.61
C GLU A 173 12.89 -13.12 19.74
N SER A 174 14.23 -13.03 19.77
CA SER A 174 14.98 -12.10 18.93
C SER A 174 14.82 -12.41 17.43
N PHE A 175 14.73 -13.70 17.07
CA PHE A 175 14.47 -14.12 15.69
C PHE A 175 13.07 -13.70 15.25
N ALA A 176 12.04 -14.01 16.04
CA ALA A 176 10.67 -13.61 15.74
C ALA A 176 10.56 -12.08 15.61
N ASN A 177 11.11 -11.32 16.56
CA ASN A 177 11.10 -9.86 16.54
C ASN A 177 11.83 -9.27 15.32
N TYR A 178 12.95 -9.87 14.91
CA TYR A 178 13.67 -9.46 13.70
C TYR A 178 12.81 -9.69 12.44
N VAL A 179 12.16 -10.85 12.32
CA VAL A 179 11.25 -11.15 11.21
C VAL A 179 10.04 -10.20 11.23
N THR A 180 9.41 -9.98 12.38
CA THR A 180 8.29 -9.07 12.54
C THR A 180 8.67 -7.65 12.09
N LEU A 181 9.85 -7.15 12.48
CA LEU A 181 10.31 -5.82 12.07
C LEU A 181 10.48 -5.70 10.54
N LEU A 182 11.12 -6.69 9.91
CA LEU A 182 11.36 -6.69 8.47
C LEU A 182 10.07 -6.83 7.64
N THR A 183 9.08 -7.53 8.17
CA THR A 183 7.83 -7.87 7.46
C THR A 183 6.78 -6.77 7.57
N HIS A 184 6.72 -6.03 8.69
CA HIS A 184 5.70 -5.01 8.95
C HIS A 184 6.13 -3.56 8.70
N SER A 185 7.44 -3.30 8.52
CA SER A 185 7.95 -1.96 8.16
C SER A 185 8.45 -1.91 6.71
N LYS A 186 8.24 -0.77 6.02
CA LYS A 186 8.72 -0.58 4.65
C LYS A 186 10.03 0.20 4.61
N PHE A 187 11.13 -0.52 4.42
CA PHE A 187 12.48 0.00 4.26
C PHE A 187 12.73 0.45 2.82
N TYR A 188 12.90 1.77 2.65
CA TYR A 188 13.14 2.38 1.35
C TYR A 188 14.62 2.51 1.01
N TYR A 189 15.52 2.53 2.01
CA TYR A 189 16.97 2.54 1.77
C TYR A 189 17.36 1.33 0.92
N LYS A 190 18.09 1.58 -0.18
CA LYS A 190 18.46 0.59 -1.20
C LYS A 190 17.30 -0.30 -1.71
N LYS A 191 16.05 0.14 -1.53
CA LYS A 191 14.82 -0.59 -1.88
C LYS A 191 14.71 -1.96 -1.18
N SER A 192 15.16 -2.08 0.07
CA SER A 192 15.19 -3.34 0.84
C SER A 192 13.87 -4.12 0.87
N SER A 193 12.73 -3.45 1.07
CA SER A 193 11.41 -4.12 1.17
C SER A 193 10.71 -4.35 -0.18
N PHE A 194 11.32 -4.00 -1.31
CA PHE A 194 10.73 -4.24 -2.63
C PHE A 194 10.87 -5.71 -3.03
N LEU A 195 10.12 -6.19 -4.03
CA LEU A 195 10.08 -7.62 -4.42
C LEU A 195 11.48 -8.22 -4.71
N ASN A 196 12.37 -7.43 -5.31
CA ASN A 196 13.77 -7.80 -5.60
C ASN A 196 14.77 -7.25 -4.59
N GLY A 197 14.29 -6.68 -3.48
CA GLY A 197 15.10 -6.14 -2.41
C GLY A 197 15.77 -7.22 -1.58
N VAL A 198 16.58 -6.81 -0.62
CA VAL A 198 17.31 -7.75 0.25
C VAL A 198 16.38 -8.47 1.25
N ILE A 199 15.30 -7.83 1.71
CA ILE A 199 14.40 -8.42 2.72
C ILE A 199 13.74 -9.70 2.20
N PRO A 200 13.09 -9.74 1.03
CA PRO A 200 12.55 -10.98 0.49
C PRO A 200 13.61 -12.09 0.32
N LYS A 201 14.88 -11.74 0.09
CA LYS A 201 15.97 -12.71 -0.05
C LYS A 201 16.40 -13.25 1.31
N ILE A 202 16.53 -12.38 2.32
CA ILE A 202 16.77 -12.78 3.71
C ILE A 202 15.64 -13.69 4.19
N LEU A 203 14.38 -13.29 4.02
CA LEU A 203 13.21 -14.07 4.44
C LEU A 203 13.18 -15.45 3.79
N ARG A 204 13.47 -15.56 2.49
CA ARG A 204 13.59 -16.87 1.82
C ARG A 204 14.79 -17.68 2.31
N ASN A 205 15.91 -17.05 2.65
CA ASN A 205 17.06 -17.76 3.17
C ASN A 205 16.84 -18.31 4.59
N ILE A 206 16.26 -17.50 5.49
CA ILE A 206 15.97 -17.91 6.88
C ILE A 206 14.79 -18.91 6.97
N LEU A 207 13.90 -18.93 5.98
CA LEU A 207 12.83 -19.92 5.87
C LEU A 207 13.17 -21.04 4.87
N HIS A 208 14.37 -21.09 4.30
CA HIS A 208 14.70 -22.15 3.35
C HIS A 208 14.57 -23.52 4.04
N PRO A 209 13.89 -24.52 3.44
CA PRO A 209 13.65 -25.80 4.11
C PRO A 209 14.94 -26.52 4.54
N SER A 210 16.01 -26.40 3.75
CA SER A 210 17.34 -26.96 4.09
C SER A 210 18.13 -26.15 5.14
N ASN A 211 17.63 -25.00 5.61
CA ASN A 211 18.36 -24.17 6.59
C ASN A 211 18.07 -24.62 8.03
N MET A 212 18.85 -25.62 8.47
CA MET A 212 18.73 -26.24 9.79
C MET A 212 18.96 -25.25 10.95
N LYS A 213 19.81 -24.22 10.77
CA LYS A 213 20.15 -23.25 11.83
C LYS A 213 18.93 -22.45 12.32
N THR A 214 17.96 -22.26 11.44
CA THR A 214 16.76 -21.47 11.71
C THR A 214 15.53 -22.32 11.99
N MET A 215 15.59 -23.62 11.73
CA MET A 215 14.41 -24.51 11.70
C MET A 215 13.66 -24.52 13.05
N GLN A 216 14.39 -24.62 14.16
CA GLN A 216 13.83 -24.65 15.52
C GLN A 216 13.18 -23.33 15.98
N PHE A 217 13.46 -22.21 15.30
CA PHE A 217 12.95 -20.88 15.66
C PHE A 217 11.73 -20.45 14.83
N ARG A 218 11.28 -21.28 13.89
CA ARG A 218 10.15 -20.99 13.01
C ARG A 218 8.85 -21.37 13.68
N ASP A 219 8.23 -20.42 14.36
CA ASP A 219 6.91 -20.60 14.93
C ASP A 219 5.78 -20.13 13.99
N VAL A 220 4.54 -20.31 14.43
CA VAL A 220 3.34 -19.86 13.70
C VAL A 220 3.32 -18.33 13.50
N GLY A 221 3.94 -17.55 14.39
CA GLY A 221 4.06 -16.10 14.31
C GLY A 221 4.95 -15.67 13.15
N VAL A 222 6.14 -16.26 13.05
CA VAL A 222 7.12 -16.06 11.97
C VAL A 222 6.51 -16.39 10.62
N PHE A 223 5.87 -17.55 10.47
CA PHE A 223 5.20 -17.91 9.22
C PHE A 223 4.10 -16.91 8.85
N ASN A 224 3.26 -16.51 9.82
CA ASN A 224 2.21 -15.54 9.59
C ASN A 224 2.75 -14.17 9.16
N ASP A 225 3.85 -13.71 9.75
CA ASP A 225 4.49 -12.44 9.41
C ASP A 225 5.11 -12.46 8.01
N VAL A 226 5.74 -13.57 7.60
CA VAL A 226 6.30 -13.70 6.25
C VAL A 226 5.21 -13.88 5.19
N ILE A 227 4.15 -14.65 5.49
CA ILE A 227 2.96 -14.74 4.63
C ILE A 227 2.32 -13.35 4.46
N PHE A 228 2.20 -12.58 5.54
CA PHE A 228 1.73 -11.20 5.48
C PHE A 228 2.62 -10.33 4.58
N PHE A 229 3.94 -10.41 4.72
CA PHE A 229 4.87 -9.65 3.89
C PHE A 229 4.70 -9.96 2.40
N PHE A 230 4.68 -11.23 2.00
CA PHE A 230 4.50 -11.62 0.60
C PHE A 230 3.08 -11.30 0.08
N SER A 231 2.06 -11.35 0.94
CA SER A 231 0.69 -10.88 0.63
C SER A 231 0.66 -9.41 0.24
N GLU A 232 1.36 -8.55 0.99
CA GLU A 232 1.46 -7.12 0.68
C GLU A 232 2.28 -6.82 -0.59
N LYS A 233 3.00 -7.80 -1.13
CA LYS A 233 3.67 -7.73 -2.45
C LYS A 233 2.88 -8.41 -3.57
N SER A 234 1.69 -8.92 -3.29
CA SER A 234 0.86 -9.70 -4.22
C SER A 234 1.51 -11.00 -4.70
N ASP A 235 2.50 -11.55 -3.95
CA ASP A 235 3.11 -12.85 -4.24
C ASP A 235 2.32 -13.97 -3.55
N TYR A 236 1.07 -14.15 -3.98
CA TYR A 236 0.14 -15.13 -3.40
C TYR A 236 0.56 -16.57 -3.63
N ALA A 237 1.43 -16.83 -4.62
CA ALA A 237 1.96 -18.17 -4.86
C ALA A 237 2.93 -18.55 -3.74
N THR A 238 3.86 -17.66 -3.38
CA THR A 238 4.77 -17.87 -2.25
C THR A 238 4.00 -17.98 -0.93
N CYS A 239 2.89 -17.24 -0.76
CA CYS A 239 2.03 -17.39 0.41
C CYS A 239 1.44 -18.80 0.56
N ARG A 240 0.99 -19.42 -0.54
CA ARG A 240 0.47 -20.81 -0.52
C ARG A 240 1.56 -21.82 -0.24
N GLU A 241 2.76 -21.59 -0.78
CA GLU A 241 3.91 -22.46 -0.53
C GLU A 241 4.36 -22.41 0.93
N LEU A 242 4.45 -21.21 1.52
CA LEU A 242 4.73 -21.04 2.94
C LEU A 242 3.66 -21.68 3.83
N PHE A 243 2.38 -21.58 3.44
CA PHE A 243 1.29 -22.26 4.14
C PHE A 243 1.37 -23.80 4.05
N SER A 244 1.83 -24.35 2.93
CA SER A 244 2.09 -25.79 2.84
C SER A 244 3.34 -26.16 3.64
N GLN A 245 4.42 -25.40 3.50
CA GLN A 245 5.69 -25.61 4.20
C GLN A 245 5.52 -25.64 5.71
N MET A 246 4.77 -24.70 6.32
CA MET A 246 4.56 -24.72 7.77
C MET A 246 3.93 -26.03 8.23
N LYS A 247 3.01 -26.62 7.44
CA LYS A 247 2.40 -27.91 7.74
C LYS A 247 3.41 -29.06 7.61
N LEU A 248 4.28 -29.01 6.61
CA LEU A 248 5.35 -30.01 6.41
C LEU A 248 6.42 -29.94 7.50
N GLU A 249 6.68 -28.76 8.04
CA GLU A 249 7.59 -28.54 9.18
C GLU A 249 6.91 -28.80 10.54
N GLY A 250 5.66 -29.30 10.56
CA GLY A 250 4.93 -29.62 11.80
C GLY A 250 4.40 -28.41 12.56
N VAL A 251 4.51 -27.20 12.01
CA VAL A 251 4.00 -25.96 12.61
C VAL A 251 2.49 -25.85 12.34
N LYS A 252 1.69 -26.04 13.39
CA LYS A 252 0.22 -26.00 13.31
C LYS A 252 -0.29 -24.59 12.93
N PRO A 253 -1.05 -24.45 11.82
CA PRO A 253 -1.73 -23.20 11.50
C PRO A 253 -2.72 -22.77 12.58
N ASN A 254 -2.98 -21.47 12.68
CA ASN A 254 -3.99 -20.91 13.58
C ASN A 254 -5.00 -20.03 12.84
N THR A 255 -5.96 -19.45 13.57
CA THR A 255 -6.99 -18.57 12.99
C THR A 255 -6.39 -17.39 12.23
N LYS A 256 -5.30 -16.77 12.72
CA LYS A 256 -4.56 -15.71 11.97
C LYS A 256 -4.01 -16.23 10.65
N THR A 257 -3.45 -17.43 10.61
CA THR A 257 -2.96 -18.05 9.37
C THR A 257 -4.07 -18.19 8.33
N PHE A 258 -5.22 -18.75 8.72
CA PHE A 258 -6.34 -18.90 7.80
C PHE A 258 -6.95 -17.56 7.38
N ASN A 259 -7.04 -16.58 8.28
CA ASN A 259 -7.45 -15.22 7.95
C ASN A 259 -6.51 -14.56 6.92
N LEU A 260 -5.20 -14.79 7.01
CA LEU A 260 -4.24 -14.34 5.99
C LEU A 260 -4.49 -15.03 4.64
N MET A 261 -4.77 -16.33 4.63
CA MET A 261 -5.05 -17.07 3.39
C MET A 261 -6.38 -16.67 2.74
N LEU A 262 -7.42 -16.43 3.53
CA LEU A 262 -8.70 -15.88 3.07
C LEU A 262 -8.53 -14.45 2.54
N ARG A 263 -7.77 -13.60 3.24
CA ARG A 263 -7.41 -12.25 2.76
C ARG A 263 -6.64 -12.31 1.45
N ASN A 264 -5.75 -13.29 1.29
CA ASN A 264 -5.04 -13.53 0.03
C ASN A 264 -6.01 -13.94 -1.08
N ALA A 265 -6.97 -14.81 -0.82
CA ALA A 265 -8.03 -15.16 -1.77
C ALA A 265 -8.83 -13.92 -2.19
N LEU A 266 -9.21 -13.07 -1.24
CA LEU A 266 -9.93 -11.81 -1.47
C LEU A 266 -9.11 -10.83 -2.33
N LYS A 267 -7.87 -10.50 -1.96
CA LYS A 267 -7.05 -9.58 -2.76
C LYS A 267 -6.75 -10.14 -4.16
N ASN A 268 -6.59 -11.45 -4.26
CA ASN A 268 -6.34 -12.16 -5.52
C ASN A 268 -7.63 -12.39 -6.34
N SER A 269 -8.81 -12.07 -5.81
CA SER A 269 -10.11 -12.18 -6.52
C SER A 269 -10.24 -11.16 -7.64
N HIS A 270 -9.54 -10.03 -7.53
CA HIS A 270 -9.52 -8.96 -8.53
C HIS A 270 -8.53 -9.21 -9.68
N ILE A 271 -7.79 -10.32 -9.63
CA ILE A 271 -6.81 -10.72 -10.65
C ILE A 271 -7.46 -11.70 -11.62
N ARG A 272 -7.09 -11.62 -12.91
CA ARG A 272 -7.57 -12.52 -13.96
C ARG A 272 -7.23 -13.98 -13.59
N LYS A 273 -8.22 -14.86 -13.49
CA LYS A 273 -8.03 -16.26 -13.08
C LYS A 273 -8.96 -17.22 -13.79
N SER A 274 -8.53 -18.48 -13.81
CA SER A 274 -9.29 -19.61 -14.34
C SER A 274 -10.40 -20.13 -13.42
N ARG A 275 -10.37 -19.84 -12.10
CA ARG A 275 -11.31 -20.34 -11.08
C ARG A 275 -12.03 -19.21 -10.35
N HIS A 276 -13.21 -19.51 -9.81
CA HIS A 276 -14.02 -18.57 -9.02
C HIS A 276 -13.36 -18.28 -7.65
N PRO A 277 -13.32 -17.01 -7.17
CA PRO A 277 -12.67 -16.68 -5.90
C PRO A 277 -13.23 -17.39 -4.66
N LEU A 278 -14.55 -17.68 -4.64
CA LEU A 278 -15.19 -18.37 -3.52
C LEU A 278 -14.70 -19.82 -3.35
N HIS A 279 -14.21 -20.45 -4.42
CA HIS A 279 -13.62 -21.79 -4.33
C HIS A 279 -12.41 -21.80 -3.38
N ASP A 280 -11.52 -20.80 -3.47
CA ASP A 280 -10.36 -20.70 -2.59
C ASP A 280 -10.82 -20.51 -1.12
N ALA A 281 -11.90 -19.77 -0.89
CA ALA A 281 -12.45 -19.55 0.45
C ALA A 281 -13.04 -20.82 1.08
N VAL A 282 -13.89 -21.54 0.34
CA VAL A 282 -14.45 -22.83 0.79
C VAL A 282 -13.34 -23.83 1.08
N TYR A 283 -12.31 -23.89 0.23
CA TYR A 283 -11.14 -24.74 0.48
C TYR A 283 -10.49 -24.43 1.85
N TYR A 284 -10.20 -23.17 2.15
CA TYR A 284 -9.57 -22.80 3.42
C TYR A 284 -10.50 -23.03 4.62
N LEU A 285 -11.81 -22.85 4.49
CA LEU A 285 -12.77 -23.15 5.56
C LEU A 285 -12.86 -24.66 5.86
N ARG A 286 -12.86 -25.51 4.83
CA ARG A 286 -12.77 -26.97 5.02
C ARG A 286 -11.46 -27.37 5.69
N GLN A 287 -10.35 -26.71 5.35
CA GLN A 287 -9.08 -26.92 6.02
C GLN A 287 -9.11 -26.45 7.48
N MET A 288 -9.78 -25.33 7.81
CA MET A 288 -10.01 -24.93 9.20
C MET A 288 -10.78 -26.00 9.96
N GLN A 289 -11.82 -26.58 9.35
CA GLN A 289 -12.62 -27.65 9.95
C GLN A 289 -11.80 -28.91 10.22
N HIS A 290 -11.04 -29.35 9.22
CA HIS A 290 -10.15 -30.51 9.34
C HIS A 290 -9.08 -30.35 10.42
N HIS A 291 -8.59 -29.13 10.63
CA HIS A 291 -7.61 -28.81 11.68
C HIS A 291 -8.25 -28.35 12.99
N GLU A 292 -9.58 -28.40 13.11
CA GLU A 292 -10.35 -27.97 14.29
C GLU A 292 -10.12 -26.51 14.71
N ILE A 293 -9.79 -25.64 13.76
CA ILE A 293 -9.50 -24.23 14.00
C ILE A 293 -10.79 -23.43 13.90
N LYS A 294 -11.12 -22.71 14.97
CA LYS A 294 -12.33 -21.89 15.07
C LYS A 294 -12.27 -20.63 14.21
N ALA A 295 -13.42 -20.24 13.67
CA ALA A 295 -13.61 -18.98 12.96
C ALA A 295 -13.80 -17.82 13.94
N ASP A 296 -13.18 -16.67 13.65
CA ASP A 296 -13.36 -15.43 14.41
C ASP A 296 -14.17 -14.39 13.61
N ALA A 297 -14.44 -13.23 14.21
CA ALA A 297 -15.16 -12.15 13.52
C ALA A 297 -14.44 -11.68 12.25
N VAL A 298 -13.10 -11.78 12.20
CA VAL A 298 -12.31 -11.42 11.01
C VAL A 298 -12.50 -12.44 9.89
N THR A 299 -12.64 -13.72 10.21
CA THR A 299 -12.98 -14.79 9.24
C THR A 299 -14.31 -14.47 8.56
N TRP A 300 -15.36 -14.23 9.36
CA TRP A 300 -16.70 -13.88 8.86
C TRP A 300 -16.68 -12.62 7.97
N VAL A 301 -16.04 -11.54 8.43
CA VAL A 301 -15.96 -10.28 7.64
C VAL A 301 -15.14 -10.46 6.35
N THR A 302 -14.13 -11.32 6.35
CA THR A 302 -13.34 -11.59 5.13
C THR A 302 -14.17 -12.37 4.11
N CYS A 303 -14.94 -13.36 4.56
CA CYS A 303 -15.90 -14.09 3.73
C CYS A 303 -17.03 -13.18 3.21
N PHE A 304 -17.56 -12.28 4.03
CA PHE A 304 -18.54 -11.27 3.61
C PHE A 304 -18.01 -10.42 2.44
N ASN A 305 -16.77 -9.96 2.51
CA ASN A 305 -16.15 -9.13 1.46
C ASN A 305 -15.87 -9.89 0.16
N LEU A 306 -15.90 -11.23 0.17
CA LEU A 306 -15.77 -12.05 -1.04
C LEU A 306 -17.10 -12.17 -1.82
N LEU A 307 -18.23 -11.95 -1.15
CA LEU A 307 -19.55 -11.94 -1.79
C LEU A 307 -19.65 -10.74 -2.74
N LEU A 308 -20.26 -10.94 -3.91
CA LEU A 308 -20.29 -9.92 -4.96
C LEU A 308 -21.57 -9.07 -4.93
N GLU A 309 -22.68 -9.70 -4.55
CA GLU A 309 -24.05 -9.21 -4.61
C GLU A 309 -24.69 -9.05 -3.23
N ASP A 310 -25.69 -8.16 -3.12
CA ASP A 310 -26.29 -7.78 -1.84
C ASP A 310 -27.22 -8.87 -1.28
N MET A 311 -27.92 -9.63 -2.13
CA MET A 311 -28.78 -10.74 -1.69
C MET A 311 -28.02 -11.79 -0.86
N SER A 312 -26.84 -12.21 -1.32
CA SER A 312 -25.99 -13.13 -0.57
C SER A 312 -25.41 -12.48 0.68
N ARG A 313 -25.07 -11.18 0.64
CA ARG A 313 -24.58 -10.44 1.81
C ARG A 313 -25.65 -10.32 2.90
N ASP A 314 -26.91 -10.13 2.53
CA ASP A 314 -28.04 -10.05 3.45
C ASP A 314 -28.22 -11.37 4.20
N VAL A 315 -28.35 -12.47 3.46
CA VAL A 315 -28.48 -13.81 4.05
C VAL A 315 -27.26 -14.15 4.91
N PHE A 316 -26.06 -13.81 4.45
CA PHE A 316 -24.82 -14.04 5.20
C PHE A 316 -24.78 -13.24 6.50
N LEU A 317 -25.18 -11.96 6.47
CA LEU A 317 -25.23 -11.10 7.64
C LEU A 317 -26.27 -11.58 8.67
N GLU A 318 -27.45 -12.01 8.22
CA GLU A 318 -28.46 -12.59 9.10
C GLU A 318 -27.92 -13.85 9.82
N ASN A 319 -27.24 -14.74 9.10
CA ASN A 319 -26.64 -15.94 9.70
C ASN A 319 -25.48 -15.61 10.66
N MET A 320 -24.67 -14.59 10.34
CA MET A 320 -23.61 -14.10 11.22
C MET A 320 -24.19 -13.59 12.55
N ILE A 321 -25.28 -12.80 12.50
CA ILE A 321 -25.96 -12.28 13.70
C ILE A 321 -26.61 -13.42 14.50
N LYS A 322 -27.28 -14.36 13.82
CA LYS A 322 -27.88 -15.55 14.47
C LYS A 322 -26.85 -16.42 15.17
N SER A 323 -25.62 -16.48 14.64
CA SER A 323 -24.49 -17.23 15.22
C SER A 323 -23.76 -16.46 16.33
N ASN A 324 -24.35 -15.37 16.84
CA ASN A 324 -23.79 -14.51 17.89
C ASN A 324 -22.38 -13.97 17.60
N VAL A 325 -22.02 -13.82 16.32
CA VAL A 325 -20.73 -13.21 15.94
C VAL A 325 -20.79 -11.71 16.23
N PRO A 326 -19.82 -11.14 16.97
CA PRO A 326 -19.80 -9.73 17.32
C PRO A 326 -19.82 -8.80 16.10
N ILE A 327 -20.63 -7.76 16.18
CA ILE A 327 -20.61 -6.67 15.22
C ILE A 327 -19.42 -5.78 15.56
N THR A 328 -18.44 -5.76 14.66
CA THR A 328 -17.22 -4.95 14.81
C THR A 328 -17.27 -3.73 13.89
N PRO A 329 -16.50 -2.66 14.19
CA PRO A 329 -16.37 -1.53 13.27
C PRO A 329 -15.88 -1.91 11.87
N GLN A 330 -15.17 -3.04 11.74
CA GLN A 330 -14.73 -3.57 10.45
C GLN A 330 -15.90 -4.13 9.63
N LEU A 331 -16.87 -4.82 10.27
CA LEU A 331 -18.09 -5.26 9.60
C LEU A 331 -18.93 -4.07 9.15
N VAL A 332 -19.13 -3.07 10.03
CA VAL A 332 -19.89 -1.85 9.69
C VAL A 332 -19.27 -1.18 8.47
N LEU A 333 -17.94 -1.01 8.46
CA LEU A 333 -17.24 -0.45 7.31
C LEU A 333 -17.44 -1.30 6.03
N ALA A 334 -17.40 -2.63 6.13
CA ALA A 334 -17.59 -3.52 4.99
C ALA A 334 -18.99 -3.36 4.38
N VAL A 335 -20.03 -3.36 5.21
CA VAL A 335 -21.43 -3.16 4.80
C VAL A 335 -21.66 -1.77 4.19
N LEU A 336 -21.16 -0.71 4.83
CA LEU A 336 -21.30 0.65 4.31
C LEU A 336 -20.53 0.87 3.00
N SER A 337 -19.43 0.13 2.80
CA SER A 337 -18.61 0.20 1.58
C SER A 337 -19.19 -0.60 0.43
N SER A 338 -19.90 -1.70 0.70
CA SER A 338 -20.55 -2.50 -0.34
C SER A 338 -21.82 -1.84 -0.88
N ASN A 339 -22.46 -0.99 -0.08
CA ASN A 339 -23.73 -0.37 -0.42
C ASN A 339 -23.53 1.02 -1.13
N PRO A 340 -24.29 1.35 -2.19
CA PRO A 340 -24.19 2.62 -2.92
C PRO A 340 -24.82 3.81 -2.15
N LEU A 341 -24.37 4.05 -0.92
CA LEU A 341 -24.85 5.14 -0.07
C LEU A 341 -24.20 6.48 -0.41
N ASN A 342 -24.93 7.58 -0.23
CA ASN A 342 -24.32 8.90 -0.18
C ASN A 342 -23.73 9.19 1.22
N SER A 343 -22.95 10.26 1.34
CA SER A 343 -22.28 10.68 2.57
C SER A 343 -23.26 10.99 3.69
N SER A 344 -24.39 11.63 3.39
CA SER A 344 -25.42 11.99 4.35
C SER A 344 -26.11 10.74 4.92
N GLN A 345 -26.44 9.77 4.08
CA GLN A 345 -27.02 8.49 4.48
C GLN A 345 -26.04 7.69 5.36
N ALA A 346 -24.77 7.63 4.97
CA ALA A 346 -23.75 6.95 5.76
C ALA A 346 -23.56 7.60 7.13
N LEU A 347 -23.46 8.94 7.20
CA LEU A 347 -23.34 9.66 8.46
C LEU A 347 -24.60 9.55 9.32
N LYS A 348 -25.79 9.60 8.72
CA LYS A 348 -27.06 9.39 9.42
C LYS A 348 -27.09 8.00 10.06
N PHE A 349 -26.75 6.95 9.30
CA PHE A 349 -26.70 5.59 9.84
C PHE A 349 -25.73 5.47 11.02
N LEU A 350 -24.52 6.03 10.90
CA LEU A 350 -23.54 5.99 11.99
C LEU A 350 -24.02 6.74 13.24
N SER A 351 -24.72 7.86 13.06
CA SER A 351 -25.30 8.64 14.15
C SER A 351 -26.51 7.96 14.80
N GLU A 352 -27.41 7.40 14.00
CA GLU A 352 -28.65 6.76 14.45
C GLU A 352 -28.37 5.54 15.34
N TYR A 353 -27.36 4.74 14.97
CA TYR A 353 -26.95 3.56 15.73
C TYR A 353 -25.76 3.81 16.66
N SER A 354 -25.39 5.08 16.91
CA SER A 354 -24.30 5.47 17.81
C SER A 354 -22.99 4.69 17.59
N VAL A 355 -22.61 4.50 16.33
CA VAL A 355 -21.42 3.73 15.95
C VAL A 355 -20.15 4.53 16.28
N PRO A 356 -19.22 4.00 17.11
CA PRO A 356 -17.98 4.70 17.42
C PRO A 356 -17.13 4.84 16.15
N LEU A 357 -16.70 6.06 15.88
CA LEU A 357 -15.82 6.35 14.75
C LEU A 357 -14.39 5.98 15.11
N ASN A 358 -13.77 5.12 14.30
CA ASN A 358 -12.33 4.92 14.31
C ASN A 358 -11.70 5.53 13.05
N SER A 359 -10.36 5.55 12.97
CA SER A 359 -9.64 6.14 11.84
C SER A 359 -10.09 5.60 10.47
N LYS A 360 -10.51 4.33 10.37
CA LYS A 360 -10.96 3.75 9.09
C LYS A 360 -12.36 4.20 8.68
N LEU A 361 -13.33 4.19 9.61
CA LEU A 361 -14.69 4.67 9.37
C LEU A 361 -14.68 6.18 9.07
N PHE A 362 -13.90 6.95 9.83
CA PHE A 362 -13.70 8.37 9.58
C PHE A 362 -13.15 8.63 8.16
N ASN A 363 -12.08 7.92 7.78
CA ASN A 363 -11.50 8.02 6.44
C ASN A 363 -12.48 7.61 5.32
N PHE A 364 -13.38 6.67 5.59
CA PHE A 364 -14.46 6.30 4.66
C PHE A 364 -15.45 7.46 4.45
N CYS A 365 -15.93 8.07 5.54
CA CYS A 365 -16.82 9.23 5.48
C CYS A 365 -16.18 10.40 4.73
N ILE A 366 -14.91 10.72 5.01
CA ILE A 366 -14.15 11.75 4.31
C ILE A 366 -14.07 11.44 2.80
N LYS A 367 -13.75 10.20 2.43
CA LYS A 367 -13.69 9.79 1.01
C LYS A 367 -15.04 9.97 0.31
N LYS A 368 -16.16 9.66 0.98
CA LYS A 368 -17.52 9.86 0.42
C LYS A 368 -17.88 11.34 0.28
N LEU A 369 -17.66 12.16 1.31
CA LEU A 369 -17.87 13.62 1.22
C LEU A 369 -17.06 14.23 0.06
N LEU A 370 -15.81 13.80 -0.09
CA LEU A 370 -14.94 14.27 -1.17
C LEU A 370 -15.33 13.76 -2.56
N SER A 371 -15.92 12.57 -2.69
CA SER A 371 -16.47 12.11 -3.99
C SER A 371 -17.73 12.86 -4.41
N GLU A 372 -18.46 13.40 -3.44
CA GLU A 372 -19.65 14.23 -3.66
C GLU A 372 -19.33 15.73 -3.72
N GLU A 373 -18.04 16.08 -3.80
CA GLU A 373 -17.55 17.47 -3.88
C GLU A 373 -17.96 18.35 -2.68
N LYS A 374 -18.31 17.73 -1.55
CA LYS A 374 -18.65 18.41 -0.28
C LYS A 374 -17.36 18.73 0.50
N TYR A 375 -16.46 19.51 -0.10
CA TYR A 375 -15.12 19.78 0.43
C TYR A 375 -15.13 20.53 1.77
N GLU A 376 -15.98 21.54 1.89
CA GLU A 376 -16.13 22.36 3.10
C GLU A 376 -16.63 21.51 4.28
N ALA A 377 -17.66 20.68 4.04
CA ALA A 377 -18.19 19.77 5.04
C ALA A 377 -17.16 18.70 5.46
N ALA A 378 -16.40 18.15 4.49
CA ALA A 378 -15.32 17.22 4.78
C ALA A 378 -14.25 17.86 5.68
N TRP A 379 -13.90 19.13 5.42
CA TRP A 379 -12.91 19.84 6.23
C TRP A 379 -13.43 20.18 7.63
N ALA A 380 -14.68 20.66 7.74
CA ALA A 380 -15.33 20.89 9.03
C ALA A 380 -15.39 19.60 9.87
N PHE A 381 -15.60 18.45 9.21
CA PHE A 381 -15.58 17.15 9.88
C PHE A 381 -14.18 16.77 10.41
N VAL A 382 -13.11 17.14 9.70
CA VAL A 382 -11.72 17.02 10.20
C VAL A 382 -11.49 17.94 11.40
N ASP A 383 -11.92 19.20 11.32
CA ASP A 383 -11.80 20.16 12.42
C ASP A 383 -12.52 19.69 13.69
N HIS A 384 -13.72 19.13 13.53
CA HIS A 384 -14.49 18.56 14.63
C HIS A 384 -13.80 17.32 15.22
N ALA A 385 -13.37 16.39 14.37
CA ALA A 385 -12.71 15.17 14.81
C ALA A 385 -11.38 15.45 15.53
N HIS A 386 -10.59 16.43 15.08
CA HIS A 386 -9.36 16.80 15.76
C HIS A 386 -9.56 17.25 17.21
N LYS A 387 -10.69 17.90 17.51
CA LYS A 387 -11.00 18.41 18.85
C LYS A 387 -11.68 17.39 19.75
N ASN A 388 -12.54 16.55 19.17
CA ASN A 388 -13.54 15.78 19.92
C ASN A 388 -13.40 14.26 19.78
N ALA A 389 -12.53 13.75 18.89
CA ALA A 389 -12.44 12.32 18.64
C ALA A 389 -11.37 11.61 19.50
N ASP A 390 -11.69 10.38 19.92
CA ASP A 390 -10.77 9.52 20.68
C ASP A 390 -9.71 8.82 19.82
N PHE A 391 -9.65 9.13 18.52
CA PHE A 391 -8.67 8.56 17.59
C PHE A 391 -7.81 9.63 16.93
N ASN A 392 -6.57 9.24 16.60
CA ASN A 392 -5.66 10.13 15.89
C ASN A 392 -5.99 10.18 14.39
N LEU A 393 -6.02 11.41 13.85
CA LEU A 393 -6.05 11.65 12.42
C LEU A 393 -4.75 11.16 11.78
N ASP A 394 -4.86 10.36 10.73
CA ASP A 394 -3.71 9.79 10.03
C ASP A 394 -3.51 10.43 8.65
N HIS A 395 -2.40 10.08 8.01
CA HIS A 395 -2.06 10.57 6.67
C HIS A 395 -3.06 10.11 5.58
N GLU A 396 -3.91 9.11 5.83
CA GLU A 396 -4.92 8.68 4.85
C GLU A 396 -6.01 9.74 4.68
N SER A 397 -6.43 10.40 5.77
CA SER A 397 -7.37 11.52 5.72
C SER A 397 -6.83 12.65 4.85
N LEU A 398 -5.62 13.14 5.14
CA LEU A 398 -4.90 14.14 4.35
C LEU A 398 -4.77 13.72 2.89
N ASN A 399 -4.34 12.48 2.64
CA ASN A 399 -4.15 11.98 1.28
C ASN A 399 -5.45 11.88 0.49
N ALA A 400 -6.61 11.73 1.13
CA ALA A 400 -7.91 11.78 0.46
C ALA A 400 -8.15 13.16 -0.17
N PHE A 401 -7.92 14.25 0.56
CA PHE A 401 -8.00 15.62 0.04
C PHE A 401 -6.96 15.86 -1.06
N LEU A 402 -5.70 15.51 -0.81
CA LEU A 402 -4.62 15.75 -1.77
C LEU A 402 -4.84 15.03 -3.09
N ARG A 403 -5.42 13.82 -3.09
CA ARG A 403 -5.77 13.09 -4.33
C ARG A 403 -6.75 13.90 -5.19
N ARG A 404 -7.82 14.44 -4.60
CA ARG A 404 -8.82 15.25 -5.31
C ARG A 404 -8.20 16.53 -5.87
N PHE A 405 -7.49 17.28 -5.04
CA PHE A 405 -6.87 18.54 -5.48
C PHE A 405 -5.81 18.33 -6.54
N ALA A 406 -5.03 17.25 -6.42
CA ALA A 406 -4.03 16.90 -7.43
C ALA A 406 -4.67 16.50 -8.77
N GLU A 407 -5.83 15.83 -8.78
CA GLU A 407 -6.56 15.50 -10.01
C GLU A 407 -7.07 16.74 -10.74
N SER A 408 -7.54 17.74 -9.99
CA SER A 408 -7.97 19.02 -10.54
C SER A 408 -6.81 19.99 -10.84
N GLY A 409 -5.55 19.62 -10.53
CA GLY A 409 -4.40 20.51 -10.68
C GLY A 409 -4.40 21.71 -9.72
N ARG A 410 -5.21 21.66 -8.66
CA ARG A 410 -5.35 22.72 -7.64
C ARG A 410 -4.18 22.67 -6.65
N LEU A 411 -3.01 23.12 -7.09
CA LEU A 411 -1.79 23.16 -6.28
C LEU A 411 -1.93 24.09 -5.07
N ASP A 412 -2.69 25.17 -5.21
CA ASP A 412 -3.13 26.05 -4.14
C ASP A 412 -3.79 25.26 -3.00
N LEU A 413 -4.90 24.57 -3.28
CA LEU A 413 -5.64 23.80 -2.28
C LEU A 413 -4.77 22.69 -1.69
N ALA A 414 -4.00 21.99 -2.53
CA ALA A 414 -3.14 20.90 -2.10
C ALA A 414 -2.07 21.38 -1.11
N LEU A 415 -1.41 22.51 -1.38
CA LEU A 415 -0.35 23.04 -0.52
C LEU A 415 -0.90 23.57 0.81
N LEU A 416 -1.98 24.37 0.77
CA LEU A 416 -2.60 24.91 1.99
C LEU A 416 -3.10 23.77 2.89
N THR A 417 -3.73 22.76 2.30
CA THR A 417 -4.22 21.59 3.03
C THR A 417 -3.08 20.80 3.65
N PHE A 418 -2.01 20.54 2.89
CA PHE A 418 -0.83 19.84 3.39
C PHE A 418 -0.15 20.58 4.55
N ASN A 419 0.07 21.88 4.40
CA ASN A 419 0.71 22.68 5.44
C ASN A 419 -0.16 22.80 6.69
N THR A 420 -1.47 23.02 6.52
CA THR A 420 -2.41 23.11 7.65
C THR A 420 -2.48 21.79 8.40
N ALA A 421 -2.55 20.66 7.69
CA ALA A 421 -2.53 19.35 8.31
C ALA A 421 -1.25 19.09 9.10
N CYS A 422 -0.09 19.42 8.54
CA CYS A 422 1.19 19.26 9.22
C CYS A 422 1.34 20.20 10.44
N LYS A 423 0.95 21.48 10.32
CA LYS A 423 1.22 22.49 11.35
C LYS A 423 0.14 22.57 12.43
N ARG A 424 -1.14 22.49 12.04
CA ARG A 424 -2.28 22.68 12.95
C ARG A 424 -2.71 21.37 13.60
N TYR A 425 -2.81 20.30 12.81
CA TYR A 425 -3.30 19.01 13.30
C TYR A 425 -2.19 17.99 13.59
N GLN A 426 -0.92 18.38 13.42
CA GLN A 426 0.26 17.51 13.64
C GLN A 426 0.22 16.19 12.84
N ILE A 427 -0.49 16.18 11.71
CA ILE A 427 -0.55 15.00 10.83
C ILE A 427 0.74 14.97 10.01
N SER A 428 1.56 13.93 10.20
CA SER A 428 2.74 13.72 9.37
C SER A 428 2.35 13.33 7.95
N GLY A 429 2.75 14.14 6.96
CA GLY A 429 2.72 13.73 5.56
C GLY A 429 3.58 12.49 5.30
N ASN A 430 3.27 11.76 4.23
CA ASN A 430 4.04 10.59 3.80
C ASN A 430 4.55 10.75 2.35
N LEU A 431 5.29 9.77 1.81
CA LEU A 431 5.76 9.83 0.42
C LEU A 431 4.63 10.02 -0.60
N HIS A 432 3.44 9.47 -0.33
CA HIS A 432 2.26 9.65 -1.18
C HIS A 432 1.73 11.09 -1.14
N SER A 433 1.75 11.76 0.01
CA SER A 433 1.39 13.18 0.13
C SER A 433 2.24 14.04 -0.79
N PHE A 434 3.57 13.82 -0.79
CA PHE A 434 4.46 14.53 -1.71
C PHE A 434 4.20 14.19 -3.18
N ASP A 435 3.92 12.93 -3.50
CA ASP A 435 3.57 12.51 -4.86
C ASP A 435 2.31 13.23 -5.37
N MET A 436 1.32 13.45 -4.50
CA MET A 436 0.13 14.24 -4.82
C MET A 436 0.45 15.73 -5.01
N LEU A 437 1.35 16.32 -4.21
CA LEU A 437 1.81 17.70 -4.43
C LEU A 437 2.51 17.84 -5.79
N PHE A 438 3.37 16.89 -6.18
CA PHE A 438 4.00 16.89 -7.50
C PHE A 438 2.97 16.66 -8.63
N LYS A 439 1.97 15.81 -8.42
CA LYS A 439 0.86 15.62 -9.38
C LYS A 439 0.08 16.92 -9.57
N ALA A 440 -0.25 17.62 -8.47
CA ALA A 440 -0.93 18.91 -8.49
C ALA A 440 -0.08 19.95 -9.23
N LEU A 441 1.22 20.06 -8.93
CA LEU A 441 2.16 20.96 -9.60
C LEU A 441 2.21 20.72 -11.11
N VAL A 442 2.36 19.45 -11.54
CA VAL A 442 2.42 19.10 -12.96
C VAL A 442 1.11 19.41 -13.68
N ARG A 443 -0.04 19.19 -13.03
CA ARG A 443 -1.37 19.40 -13.63
C ARG A 443 -1.82 20.85 -13.61
N ASN A 444 -1.35 21.65 -12.66
CA ASN A 444 -1.51 23.11 -12.66
C ASN A 444 -0.90 23.75 -13.92
N GLY A 445 0.09 23.08 -14.52
CA GLY A 445 0.79 23.54 -15.70
C GLY A 445 2.02 24.37 -15.35
N TYR A 446 2.78 24.74 -16.39
CA TYR A 446 4.00 25.51 -16.21
C TYR A 446 3.65 26.98 -15.85
N THR A 447 4.34 27.51 -14.86
CA THR A 447 4.27 28.91 -14.40
C THR A 447 5.69 29.46 -14.26
N GLN A 448 5.87 30.79 -14.21
CA GLN A 448 7.20 31.41 -14.08
C GLN A 448 8.01 30.84 -12.89
N ASN A 449 7.34 30.64 -11.74
CA ASN A 449 7.97 30.11 -10.52
C ASN A 449 7.99 28.57 -10.45
N PHE A 450 7.53 27.85 -11.48
CA PHE A 450 7.45 26.39 -11.48
C PHE A 450 8.77 25.72 -11.08
N PRO A 451 9.95 26.12 -11.60
CA PRO A 451 11.21 25.51 -11.20
C PRO A 451 11.56 25.73 -9.73
N ILE A 452 11.25 26.93 -9.20
CA ILE A 452 11.50 27.28 -7.79
C ILE A 452 10.59 26.45 -6.88
N VAL A 453 9.30 26.37 -7.19
CA VAL A 453 8.32 25.56 -6.44
C VAL A 453 8.67 24.07 -6.49
N PHE A 454 9.10 23.57 -7.65
CA PHE A 454 9.57 22.19 -7.80
C PHE A 454 10.77 21.90 -6.89
N GLU A 455 11.78 22.77 -6.87
CA GLU A 455 12.97 22.58 -6.05
C GLU A 455 12.65 22.71 -4.56
N TYR A 456 11.80 23.65 -4.16
CA TYR A 456 11.27 23.77 -2.79
C TYR A 456 10.60 22.46 -2.33
N LEU A 457 9.66 21.92 -3.11
CA LEU A 457 9.00 20.65 -2.78
C LEU A 457 9.99 19.47 -2.77
N SER A 458 10.97 19.49 -3.67
CA SER A 458 12.01 18.46 -3.75
C SER A 458 12.91 18.45 -2.50
N ARG A 459 13.28 19.63 -1.99
CA ARG A 459 14.02 19.76 -0.73
C ARG A 459 13.19 19.31 0.47
N LYS A 460 11.91 19.68 0.54
CA LYS A 460 10.99 19.25 1.60
C LYS A 460 10.82 17.72 1.62
N ARG A 461 10.62 17.11 0.46
CA ARG A 461 10.57 15.65 0.32
C ARG A 461 11.90 14.97 0.66
N ARG A 462 13.04 15.54 0.25
CA ARG A 462 14.38 14.98 0.54
C ARG A 462 14.67 14.98 2.03
N ARG A 463 14.28 16.06 2.75
CA ARG A 463 14.37 16.12 4.22
C ARG A 463 13.52 15.04 4.88
N TYR A 464 12.26 14.89 4.45
CA TYR A 464 11.38 13.82 4.94
C TYR A 464 11.98 12.42 4.72
N ALA A 465 12.49 12.15 3.51
CA ALA A 465 13.10 10.88 3.13
C ALA A 465 14.56 10.71 3.60
N ARG A 466 15.08 11.61 4.46
CA ARG A 466 16.47 11.60 4.96
C ARG A 466 17.53 11.43 3.86
N GLY A 467 17.31 12.07 2.71
CA GLY A 467 18.21 11.99 1.55
C GLY A 467 18.05 10.76 0.68
N VAL A 468 17.25 9.76 1.07
CA VAL A 468 17.03 8.54 0.27
C VAL A 468 16.32 8.89 -1.04
N GLN A 469 16.88 8.42 -2.15
CA GLN A 469 16.29 8.62 -3.47
C GLN A 469 15.22 7.56 -3.76
N ILE A 470 13.95 7.93 -3.54
CA ILE A 470 12.80 7.10 -3.93
C ILE A 470 12.25 7.55 -5.28
N PHE A 471 12.02 6.60 -6.17
CA PHE A 471 11.36 6.87 -7.45
C PHE A 471 9.91 7.32 -7.23
N SER A 472 9.51 8.41 -7.89
CA SER A 472 8.12 8.86 -8.01
C SER A 472 7.90 9.26 -9.47
N TYR A 473 6.78 8.80 -10.05
CA TYR A 473 6.42 9.13 -11.43
C TYR A 473 6.19 10.63 -11.60
N TRP A 474 5.42 11.25 -10.70
CA TRP A 474 5.08 12.67 -10.80
C TRP A 474 6.30 13.56 -10.54
N LEU A 475 7.18 13.19 -9.61
CA LEU A 475 8.47 13.84 -9.45
C LEU A 475 9.31 13.77 -10.73
N SER A 476 9.43 12.57 -11.32
CA SER A 476 10.20 12.40 -12.57
C SER A 476 9.60 13.19 -13.73
N LYS A 477 8.27 13.30 -13.78
CA LYS A 477 7.55 14.11 -14.78
C LYS A 477 7.78 15.60 -14.55
N ALA A 478 7.66 16.08 -13.31
CA ALA A 478 7.96 17.47 -12.95
C ALA A 478 9.41 17.84 -13.26
N HIS A 479 10.37 16.98 -12.90
CA HIS A 479 11.79 17.19 -13.22
C HIS A 479 12.02 17.26 -14.74
N SER A 480 11.34 16.43 -15.55
CA SER A 480 11.45 16.54 -17.01
C SER A 480 10.89 17.86 -17.54
N MET A 481 9.86 18.43 -16.91
CA MET A 481 9.35 19.75 -17.28
C MET A 481 10.37 20.84 -16.93
N VAL A 482 10.92 20.81 -15.72
CA VAL A 482 11.99 21.72 -15.29
C VAL A 482 13.17 21.66 -16.28
N LYS A 483 13.71 20.46 -16.54
CA LYS A 483 14.90 20.31 -17.39
C LYS A 483 14.76 20.82 -18.83
N PHE A 484 13.58 20.66 -19.45
CA PHE A 484 13.40 20.96 -20.87
C PHE A 484 12.57 22.24 -21.14
N ASN A 485 11.85 22.77 -20.15
CA ASN A 485 11.06 24.00 -20.30
C ASN A 485 11.70 25.20 -19.60
N MET A 486 12.73 25.00 -18.78
CA MET A 486 13.40 26.10 -18.09
C MET A 486 14.09 27.06 -19.04
N LYS A 487 13.86 28.35 -18.80
CA LYS A 487 14.72 29.45 -19.27
C LYS A 487 15.47 30.15 -18.12
N HIS A 488 15.15 29.85 -16.85
CA HIS A 488 15.67 30.53 -15.65
C HIS A 488 16.36 29.52 -14.71
N GLN A 489 17.58 29.83 -14.23
CA GLN A 489 18.30 29.04 -13.23
C GLN A 489 17.84 29.44 -11.82
N VAL A 490 17.50 28.45 -10.99
CA VAL A 490 17.02 28.67 -9.62
C VAL A 490 18.18 29.00 -8.70
N THR A 491 18.13 30.13 -8.00
CA THR A 491 19.14 30.55 -7.02
C THR A 491 18.74 30.15 -5.58
N GLU A 492 19.69 30.15 -4.65
CA GLU A 492 19.38 29.92 -3.22
C GLU A 492 18.45 30.99 -2.63
N GLY A 493 18.59 32.25 -3.07
CA GLY A 493 17.70 33.34 -2.66
C GLY A 493 16.25 33.10 -3.06
N ASP A 494 16.03 32.56 -4.26
CA ASP A 494 14.69 32.17 -4.73
C ASP A 494 14.06 31.10 -3.83
N ILE A 495 14.87 30.15 -3.37
CA ILE A 495 14.41 29.07 -2.50
C ILE A 495 14.05 29.58 -1.11
N GLU A 496 14.84 30.48 -0.51
CA GLU A 496 14.51 31.03 0.81
C GLU A 496 13.27 31.93 0.75
N LYS A 497 13.10 32.69 -0.35
CA LYS A 497 11.87 33.43 -0.63
C LYS A 497 10.66 32.50 -0.80
N ALA A 498 10.82 31.41 -1.54
CA ALA A 498 9.77 30.41 -1.69
C ALA A 498 9.41 29.77 -0.34
N LYS A 499 10.41 29.43 0.48
CA LYS A 499 10.21 28.80 1.78
C LYS A 499 9.46 29.72 2.76
N SER A 500 9.89 30.97 2.90
CA SER A 500 9.22 31.96 3.77
C SER A 500 7.74 32.18 3.38
N LEU A 501 7.46 32.28 2.08
CA LEU A 501 6.10 32.45 1.57
C LEU A 501 5.25 31.17 1.63
N LEU A 502 5.80 30.03 1.24
CA LEU A 502 5.05 28.78 1.05
C LEU A 502 4.91 27.95 2.32
N ASP A 503 5.81 28.03 3.30
CA ASP A 503 5.61 27.34 4.58
C ASP A 503 4.56 28.05 5.45
N SER A 504 4.39 29.37 5.30
CA SER A 504 3.36 30.14 6.01
C SER A 504 1.96 30.04 5.38
N ALA A 505 1.84 29.41 4.21
CA ALA A 505 0.57 29.22 3.51
C ALA A 505 -0.32 28.19 4.24
N LEU A 506 -1.31 28.68 4.98
CA LEU A 506 -2.26 27.90 5.77
C LEU A 506 -3.71 28.26 5.44
N TRP A 507 -4.63 27.37 5.82
CA TRP A 507 -6.05 27.69 5.90
C TRP A 507 -6.31 28.68 7.03
N THR A 508 -7.18 29.66 6.78
CA THR A 508 -7.61 30.66 7.76
C THR A 508 -8.65 30.06 8.72
N SER A 509 -9.16 30.86 9.65
CA SER A 509 -10.26 30.44 10.55
C SER A 509 -11.52 29.99 9.81
N LYS A 510 -11.74 30.48 8.58
CA LYS A 510 -12.85 30.07 7.72
C LYS A 510 -12.70 28.64 7.18
N GLY A 511 -11.52 28.03 7.30
CA GLY A 511 -11.22 26.68 6.86
C GLY A 511 -11.07 26.57 5.34
N LEU A 512 -11.21 25.35 4.83
CA LEU A 512 -11.10 25.05 3.41
C LEU A 512 -12.26 25.66 2.60
N ARG A 513 -11.94 26.25 1.44
CA ARG A 513 -12.92 26.76 0.46
C ARG A 513 -12.50 26.38 -0.95
N TRP A 514 -13.42 25.80 -1.74
CA TRP A 514 -13.11 25.45 -3.13
C TRP A 514 -12.79 26.68 -3.99
N LYS A 515 -13.60 27.75 -3.87
CA LYS A 515 -13.43 29.04 -4.55
C LYS A 515 -12.53 30.01 -3.76
N CYS A 516 -11.40 29.52 -3.26
CA CYS A 516 -10.51 30.25 -2.36
C CYS A 516 -10.04 31.63 -2.85
N TRP A 517 -9.96 31.89 -4.17
CA TRP A 517 -9.48 33.19 -4.67
C TRP A 517 -10.31 34.40 -4.21
N ARG A 518 -11.65 34.30 -4.26
CA ARG A 518 -12.54 35.43 -3.93
C ARG A 518 -12.55 35.71 -2.42
N GLU A 519 -12.56 34.63 -1.64
CA GLU A 519 -12.74 34.67 -0.18
C GLU A 519 -11.41 34.69 0.60
N SER A 520 -10.28 34.67 -0.10
CA SER A 520 -8.95 34.65 0.52
C SER A 520 -8.47 36.02 0.96
N GLU A 521 -7.69 36.01 2.03
CA GLU A 521 -6.92 37.15 2.51
C GLU A 521 -5.81 37.54 1.52
N GLN A 522 -5.31 38.77 1.64
CA GLN A 522 -4.26 39.29 0.77
C GLN A 522 -2.98 38.43 0.82
N SER A 523 -2.65 37.86 1.98
CA SER A 523 -1.54 36.93 2.20
C SER A 523 -1.67 35.66 1.36
N GLN A 524 -2.82 35.00 1.39
CA GLN A 524 -3.13 33.81 0.59
C GLN A 524 -3.14 34.13 -0.92
N ARG A 525 -3.65 35.30 -1.32
CA ARG A 525 -3.60 35.73 -2.74
C ARG A 525 -2.16 35.94 -3.23
N LYS A 526 -1.22 36.36 -2.38
CA LYS A 526 0.21 36.40 -2.74
C LYS A 526 0.75 35.00 -3.04
N VAL A 527 0.40 34.02 -2.20
CA VAL A 527 0.75 32.60 -2.42
C VAL A 527 0.16 32.08 -3.73
N PHE A 528 -1.13 32.32 -3.99
CA PHE A 528 -1.80 31.82 -5.20
C PHE A 528 -1.19 32.41 -6.48
N ARG A 529 -0.86 33.71 -6.48
CA ARG A 529 -0.11 34.33 -7.59
C ARG A 529 1.26 33.70 -7.76
N TYR A 530 1.97 33.45 -6.66
CA TYR A 530 3.29 32.85 -6.70
C TYR A 530 3.27 31.43 -7.28
N LEU A 531 2.27 30.62 -6.93
CA LEU A 531 2.05 29.29 -7.50
C LEU A 531 1.50 29.33 -8.94
N GLY A 532 1.00 30.48 -9.38
CA GLY A 532 0.29 30.67 -10.65
C GLY A 532 -1.11 30.04 -10.70
N CYS A 533 -1.73 29.83 -9.52
CA CYS A 533 -3.10 29.36 -9.37
C CYS A 533 -4.06 30.56 -9.36
N ILE A 534 -4.22 31.22 -10.50
CA ILE A 534 -5.05 32.42 -10.67
C ILE A 534 -6.27 32.06 -11.55
N PRO A 535 -7.50 32.46 -11.19
CA PRO A 535 -8.66 32.28 -12.05
C PRO A 535 -8.44 32.88 -13.44
N THR A 536 -8.94 32.20 -14.48
CA THR A 536 -8.82 32.64 -15.88
C THR A 536 -9.37 34.04 -16.12
N THR A 537 -10.39 34.46 -15.36
CA THR A 537 -10.99 35.80 -15.43
C THR A 537 -10.06 36.92 -14.96
N VAL A 538 -9.09 36.61 -14.10
CA VAL A 538 -8.15 37.59 -13.52
C VAL A 538 -6.75 37.45 -14.14
N LYS A 539 -6.51 36.35 -14.84
CA LYS A 539 -5.23 36.07 -15.49
C LYS A 539 -5.06 37.01 -16.68
N ALA A 540 -4.11 37.94 -16.60
CA ALA A 540 -3.75 38.79 -17.73
C ALA A 540 -3.43 37.91 -18.96
N LYS A 541 -3.91 38.31 -20.14
CA LYS A 541 -3.56 37.64 -21.40
C LYS A 541 -2.03 37.76 -21.57
N THR A 542 -1.32 36.66 -21.42
CA THR A 542 0.13 36.61 -21.61
C THR A 542 0.45 36.90 -23.07
N THR A 543 1.20 37.99 -23.31
CA THR A 543 1.69 38.38 -24.65
C THR A 543 2.90 37.55 -25.11
N HIS A 544 3.62 36.92 -24.18
CA HIS A 544 4.75 36.04 -24.49
C HIS A 544 4.70 34.75 -23.66
N PHE A 545 4.61 33.60 -24.34
CA PHE A 545 4.79 32.29 -23.70
C PHE A 545 6.29 32.02 -23.53
N ILE A 546 6.79 32.10 -22.29
CA ILE A 546 8.20 31.79 -21.95
C ILE A 546 8.41 30.26 -21.87
N HIS A 547 7.62 29.44 -22.56
CA HIS A 547 7.61 27.99 -22.40
C HIS A 547 7.70 27.30 -23.75
N ASP A 548 8.71 26.46 -23.92
CA ASP A 548 8.82 25.59 -25.08
C ASP A 548 7.90 24.37 -24.89
N THR A 549 6.75 24.42 -25.55
CA THR A 549 5.82 23.28 -25.67
C THR A 549 5.90 22.63 -27.05
N SER A 550 6.99 22.86 -27.79
CA SER A 550 7.12 22.34 -29.14
C SER A 550 7.06 20.80 -29.18
N PRO A 551 6.69 20.22 -30.33
CA PRO A 551 6.81 18.79 -30.57
C PRO A 551 8.23 18.27 -30.26
N GLU A 552 9.28 19.03 -30.56
CA GLU A 552 10.66 18.64 -30.24
C GLU A 552 10.91 18.58 -28.73
N ALA A 553 10.47 19.57 -27.96
CA ALA A 553 10.60 19.56 -26.50
C ALA A 553 9.85 18.38 -25.87
N SER A 554 8.68 18.05 -26.40
CA SER A 554 7.89 16.89 -26.00
C SER A 554 8.61 15.57 -26.31
N ALA A 555 9.20 15.44 -27.51
CA ALA A 555 10.00 14.28 -27.89
C ALA A 555 11.24 14.13 -27.00
N LYS A 556 11.95 15.23 -26.69
CA LYS A 556 13.10 15.25 -25.76
C LYS A 556 12.72 14.73 -24.36
N LYS A 557 11.58 15.14 -23.81
CA LYS A 557 11.06 14.64 -22.51
C LYS A 557 10.80 13.14 -22.53
N VAL A 558 10.17 12.63 -23.60
CA VAL A 558 9.90 11.19 -23.75
C VAL A 558 11.20 10.40 -23.84
N LYS A 559 12.15 10.83 -24.70
CA LYS A 559 13.48 10.22 -24.83
C LYS A 559 14.23 10.22 -23.49
N TYR A 560 14.20 11.32 -22.74
CA TYR A 560 14.83 11.40 -21.42
C TYR A 560 14.22 10.41 -20.42
N LYS A 561 12.89 10.35 -20.29
CA LYS A 561 12.22 9.39 -19.40
C LYS A 561 12.51 7.94 -19.78
N ASN A 562 12.52 7.64 -21.08
CA ASN A 562 12.87 6.31 -21.59
C ASN A 562 14.32 5.94 -21.25
N ARG A 563 15.27 6.88 -21.39
CA ARG A 563 16.66 6.69 -20.98
C ARG A 563 16.79 6.41 -19.48
N ILE A 564 16.10 7.17 -18.63
CA ILE A 564 16.11 6.94 -17.17
C ILE A 564 15.54 5.54 -16.84
N ARG A 565 14.46 5.13 -17.52
CA ARG A 565 13.88 3.78 -17.35
C ARG A 565 14.86 2.70 -17.80
N PHE A 566 15.52 2.88 -18.94
CA PHE A 566 16.53 1.96 -19.46
C PHE A 566 17.68 1.77 -18.46
N LEU A 567 18.26 2.88 -17.96
CA LEU A 567 19.33 2.83 -16.95
C LEU A 567 18.88 2.14 -15.66
N ALA A 568 17.63 2.36 -15.24
CA ALA A 568 17.08 1.68 -14.07
C ALA A 568 16.95 0.16 -14.28
N ILE A 569 16.51 -0.28 -15.46
CA ILE A 569 16.41 -1.71 -15.82
C ILE A 569 17.80 -2.33 -15.90
N GLN A 570 18.74 -1.68 -16.59
CA GLN A 570 20.12 -2.12 -16.70
C GLN A 570 20.77 -2.29 -15.33
N ASN A 571 20.60 -1.32 -14.42
CA ASN A 571 21.07 -1.41 -13.04
C ASN A 571 20.42 -2.56 -12.26
N ALA A 572 19.13 -2.82 -12.49
CA ALA A 572 18.43 -3.93 -11.85
C ALA A 572 18.92 -5.30 -12.37
N MET A 573 19.16 -5.43 -13.67
CA MET A 573 19.71 -6.64 -14.30
C MET A 573 21.13 -6.90 -13.81
N ALA A 574 22.00 -5.88 -13.80
CA ALA A 574 23.36 -5.99 -13.28
C ALA A 574 23.41 -6.54 -11.85
N LYS A 575 22.47 -6.11 -11.00
CA LYS A 575 22.34 -6.62 -9.62
C LYS A 575 21.80 -8.05 -9.53
N ARG A 576 21.10 -8.55 -10.54
CA ARG A 576 20.54 -9.92 -10.56
C ARG A 576 21.53 -10.95 -11.06
N ILE A 577 22.50 -10.56 -11.89
CA ILE A 577 23.43 -11.51 -12.53
C ILE A 577 24.20 -12.35 -11.49
N PRO A 578 24.79 -11.79 -10.41
CA PRO A 578 25.45 -12.61 -9.39
C PRO A 578 24.52 -13.64 -8.75
N TYR A 579 23.27 -13.23 -8.49
CA TYR A 579 22.23 -14.10 -7.93
C TYR A 579 21.77 -15.24 -8.86
N ALA A 580 21.99 -15.09 -10.17
CA ALA A 580 21.67 -16.13 -11.14
C ALA A 580 22.72 -17.24 -11.15
N HIS A 581 23.98 -16.91 -10.80
CA HIS A 581 25.08 -17.87 -10.74
C HIS A 581 25.13 -18.57 -9.39
N ASP A 582 25.14 -17.80 -8.29
CA ASP A 582 25.12 -18.34 -6.93
C ASP A 582 24.33 -17.40 -6.01
N ARG A 583 23.12 -17.82 -5.65
CA ARG A 583 22.21 -17.01 -4.83
C ARG A 583 22.74 -16.77 -3.43
N TYR A 584 23.31 -17.79 -2.81
CA TYR A 584 23.71 -17.75 -1.40
C TYR A 584 24.98 -16.92 -1.23
N ARG A 585 25.96 -17.12 -2.12
CA ARG A 585 27.17 -16.30 -2.16
C ARG A 585 26.85 -14.84 -2.48
N ALA A 586 26.01 -14.58 -3.49
CA ALA A 586 25.61 -13.22 -3.84
C ALA A 586 24.84 -12.53 -2.69
N LEU A 587 23.99 -13.26 -1.96
CA LEU A 587 23.32 -12.72 -0.78
C LEU A 587 24.33 -12.40 0.33
N LYS A 588 25.26 -13.31 0.62
CA LYS A 588 26.30 -13.11 1.63
C LYS A 588 27.17 -11.88 1.33
N GLU A 589 27.58 -11.71 0.07
CA GLU A 589 28.34 -10.54 -0.38
C GLU A 589 27.52 -9.24 -0.29
N GLU A 590 26.23 -9.27 -0.68
CA GLU A 590 25.34 -8.10 -0.54
C GLU A 590 25.18 -7.69 0.93
N LEU A 591 25.04 -8.65 1.85
CA LEU A 591 24.89 -8.38 3.28
C LEU A 591 26.15 -7.76 3.89
N ARG A 592 27.35 -8.30 3.58
CA ARG A 592 28.64 -7.75 4.05
C ARG A 592 28.89 -6.34 3.53
N HIS A 593 28.69 -6.12 2.23
CA HIS A 593 28.85 -4.80 1.62
C HIS A 593 27.90 -3.75 2.24
N ARG A 594 26.79 -4.19 2.82
CA ARG A 594 25.81 -3.29 3.45
C ARG A 594 25.97 -3.16 4.96
N GLY A 595 26.94 -3.85 5.57
CA GLY A 595 27.15 -3.85 7.03
C GLY A 595 26.01 -4.53 7.80
N ILE A 596 25.28 -5.43 7.14
CA ILE A 596 24.15 -6.16 7.73
C ILE A 596 24.63 -7.47 8.36
N MET A 597 25.71 -8.06 7.82
CA MET A 597 26.34 -9.29 8.30
C MET A 597 27.83 -9.06 8.54
#